data_AF-A0A929QTR5-F1
#
_entry.id   AF-A0A929QTR5-F1
#
_cell.length_a   1.000
_cell.length_b   1.000
_cell.length_c   1.000
_cell.angle_alpha   90.00
_cell.angle_beta   90.00
_cell.angle_gamma   90.00
#
_symmetry.space_group_name_H-M   'P 1'
#
loop_
_entity.id
_entity.type
_entity.pdbx_description
1 polymer ?
#
loop_
_entity_poly.entity_id
_entity_poly.type
_entity_poly.pdbx_seq_one_letter_code
_entity_poly.pdbx_strand_id
1 'polypeptide(L)'
;EYNQRQEVTGLVVNDKVNVDRRYYKTTRSMAYNLYKNGSYTIRSGQVGTINQLAGRFAYIYQLEKQNQLNQDSTPLSIREKDYQKFLFYKYFIANPKMLVITEGKTDDRYIKAALRCLYDKYPELVYLKKKQFRYQFSVLSRSETNKRLLGITDGGGIDLIHLYKLWTSNKKNINYWDYFNKFEESKKFNIKPVIFLFDNEIDSPKKPIRSFINSLPLSQEEKENVITELKEKFFYEINKNSNTYIVTLPRVDNESKDIEIEDLFNVDERYSVKVINEEIVSKEYEGKTFSHDFDNSKRSQSENWDNYVGKELFSKAIAKHYNNPIISFKNFVPLLDLLRDLTNKIREYD
;
A
#
# COMPACT_ATOMS: atom_id res chain seq x y z
N GLU A 1 -17.40 44.46 -2.43
CA GLU A 1 -18.16 44.13 -1.22
C GLU A 1 -17.33 43.22 -0.32
N TYR A 2 -17.08 43.70 0.90
CA TYR A 2 -16.36 43.02 1.96
C TYR A 2 -17.32 42.02 2.64
N ASN A 3 -17.02 40.73 2.64
CA ASN A 3 -17.72 39.81 3.55
C ASN A 3 -17.26 40.07 4.98
N GLN A 4 -18.04 40.88 5.71
CA GLN A 4 -17.98 40.96 7.17
C GLN A 4 -18.23 39.57 7.75
N ARG A 5 -17.27 39.05 8.53
CA ARG A 5 -17.56 38.05 9.55
C ARG A 5 -18.00 38.83 10.79
N GLN A 6 -19.20 38.54 11.26
CA GLN A 6 -19.70 39.06 12.52
C GLN A 6 -19.04 38.31 13.66
N GLU A 7 -18.28 39.02 14.50
CA GLU A 7 -17.95 38.61 15.86
C GLU A 7 -18.83 39.44 16.79
N VAL A 8 -19.90 38.84 17.31
CA VAL A 8 -20.61 39.36 18.49
C VAL A 8 -21.10 38.15 19.29
N THR A 9 -20.94 38.22 20.61
CA THR A 9 -21.42 37.24 21.59
C THR A 9 -22.90 36.90 21.37
N GLY A 10 -23.16 35.71 20.83
CA GLY A 10 -24.49 35.23 20.45
C GLY A 10 -24.32 34.11 19.43
N LEU A 11 -24.18 32.88 19.92
CA LEU A 11 -23.86 31.66 19.17
C LEU A 11 -24.70 31.49 17.89
N VAL A 12 -24.17 31.92 16.75
CA VAL A 12 -24.53 31.36 15.44
C VAL A 12 -23.60 30.18 15.21
N VAL A 13 -23.99 29.03 15.72
CA VAL A 13 -23.36 27.76 15.34
C VAL A 13 -23.81 27.47 13.92
N ASN A 14 -22.90 27.57 12.95
CA ASN A 14 -23.19 26.94 11.66
C ASN A 14 -23.35 25.43 11.92
N ASP A 15 -24.52 24.86 11.60
CA ASP A 15 -24.74 23.40 11.64
C ASP A 15 -23.70 22.62 10.81
N LYS A 16 -23.05 23.30 9.86
CA LYS A 16 -21.99 22.76 8.98
C LYS A 16 -20.70 23.57 9.08
N VAL A 17 -19.63 22.95 9.58
CA VAL A 17 -18.30 23.57 9.62
C VAL A 17 -17.71 23.60 8.21
N ASN A 18 -17.66 24.78 7.61
CA ASN A 18 -17.11 24.95 6.26
C ASN A 18 -15.61 25.28 6.27
N VAL A 19 -14.87 24.67 5.34
CA VAL A 19 -13.47 25.02 5.08
C VAL A 19 -13.40 26.46 4.57
N ASP A 20 -12.58 27.29 5.23
CA ASP A 20 -12.30 28.64 4.78
C ASP A 20 -11.75 28.65 3.33
N ARG A 21 -12.40 29.41 2.45
CA ARG A 21 -12.05 29.43 1.02
C ARG A 21 -10.62 29.90 0.78
N ARG A 22 -10.11 30.84 1.58
CA ARG A 22 -8.71 31.30 1.46
C ARG A 22 -7.78 30.19 1.89
N TYR A 23 -8.06 29.51 3.01
CA TYR A 23 -7.26 28.36 3.46
C TYR A 23 -7.15 27.27 2.39
N TYR A 24 -8.28 26.87 1.77
CA TYR A 24 -8.28 25.88 0.69
C TYR A 24 -7.47 26.33 -0.52
N LYS A 25 -7.70 27.55 -1.02
CA LYS A 25 -6.95 28.10 -2.17
C LYS A 25 -5.45 28.18 -1.88
N THR A 26 -5.07 28.61 -0.67
CA THR A 26 -3.67 28.65 -0.24
C THR A 26 -3.06 27.25 -0.20
N THR A 27 -3.76 26.25 0.36
CA THR A 27 -3.29 24.85 0.37
C THR A 27 -3.06 24.32 -1.05
N ARG A 28 -3.98 24.58 -1.98
CA ARG A 28 -3.82 24.20 -3.40
C ARG A 28 -2.61 24.89 -4.05
N SER A 29 -2.42 26.18 -3.78
CA SER A 29 -1.29 26.94 -4.31
C SER A 29 0.04 26.41 -3.76
N MET A 30 0.11 26.10 -2.46
CA MET A 30 1.27 25.45 -1.84
C MET A 30 1.57 24.10 -2.49
N ALA A 31 0.53 23.28 -2.70
CA ALA A 31 0.67 21.99 -3.37
C ALA A 31 1.18 22.13 -4.80
N TYR A 32 0.60 23.04 -5.57
CA TYR A 32 1.06 23.30 -6.94
C TYR A 32 2.52 23.77 -6.99
N ASN A 33 2.94 24.66 -6.08
CA ASN A 33 4.34 25.10 -5.99
C ASN A 33 5.27 23.94 -5.62
N LEU A 34 4.87 23.08 -4.67
CA LEU A 34 5.62 21.88 -4.34
C LEU A 34 5.81 20.98 -5.56
N TYR A 35 4.76 20.76 -6.36
CA TYR A 35 4.84 19.91 -7.55
C TYR A 35 5.71 20.50 -8.65
N LYS A 36 5.61 21.82 -8.85
CA LYS A 36 6.27 22.52 -9.94
C LYS A 36 7.73 22.85 -9.63
N ASN A 37 8.02 23.25 -8.39
CA ASN A 37 9.30 23.83 -7.97
C ASN A 37 9.99 23.00 -6.86
N GLY A 38 9.41 21.87 -6.44
CA GLY A 38 10.00 20.99 -5.42
C GLY A 38 9.89 21.52 -3.99
N SER A 39 9.39 22.74 -3.82
CA SER A 39 9.26 23.42 -2.53
C SER A 39 8.10 24.42 -2.53
N TYR A 40 7.65 24.78 -1.32
CA TYR A 40 6.68 25.86 -1.12
C TYR A 40 6.98 26.58 0.18
N THR A 41 6.50 27.81 0.32
CA THR A 41 6.67 28.60 1.54
C THR A 41 5.38 28.69 2.34
N ILE A 42 5.53 28.78 3.66
CA ILE A 42 4.44 29.11 4.60
C ILE A 42 4.46 30.61 4.93
N ARG A 43 3.45 31.09 5.66
CA ARG A 43 3.22 32.51 5.97
C ARG A 43 4.42 33.25 6.60
N SER A 44 5.39 32.52 7.17
CA SER A 44 6.63 33.05 7.75
C SER A 44 7.82 33.12 6.78
N GLY A 45 7.62 32.82 5.49
CA GLY A 45 8.71 32.72 4.51
C GLY A 45 9.54 31.42 4.59
N GLN A 46 9.31 30.59 5.62
CA GLN A 46 9.98 29.31 5.80
C GLN A 46 9.52 28.29 4.75
N VAL A 47 10.43 27.41 4.33
CA VAL A 47 10.12 26.28 3.46
C VAL A 47 9.25 25.27 4.21
N GLY A 48 8.10 24.93 3.65
CA GLY A 48 7.18 23.97 4.22
C GLY A 48 7.57 22.53 3.91
N THR A 49 7.14 21.60 4.76
CA THR A 49 7.38 20.16 4.58
C THR A 49 6.17 19.45 3.98
N ILE A 50 6.39 18.34 3.27
CA ILE A 50 5.30 17.49 2.74
C ILE A 50 4.31 17.09 3.84
N ASN A 51 4.78 16.85 5.08
CA ASN A 51 3.92 16.49 6.21
C ASN A 51 3.03 17.64 6.67
N GLN A 52 3.52 18.89 6.66
CA GLN A 52 2.69 20.06 6.94
C GLN A 52 1.58 20.19 5.90
N LEU A 53 1.90 20.02 4.61
CA LEU A 53 0.90 20.06 3.55
C LEU A 53 -0.11 18.90 3.66
N ALA A 54 0.35 17.71 4.04
CA ALA A 54 -0.52 16.57 4.33
C ALA A 54 -1.51 16.88 5.46
N GLY A 55 -1.05 17.53 6.54
CA GLY A 55 -1.92 17.97 7.63
C GLY A 55 -2.99 18.97 7.17
N ARG A 56 -2.62 19.91 6.28
CA ARG A 56 -3.58 20.87 5.69
C ARG A 56 -4.66 20.17 4.87
N PHE A 57 -4.27 19.22 4.02
CA PHE A 57 -5.24 18.43 3.26
C PHE A 57 -6.10 17.54 4.15
N ALA A 58 -5.52 16.89 5.16
CA ALA A 58 -6.26 16.08 6.11
C ALA A 58 -7.32 16.88 6.87
N TYR A 59 -7.00 18.10 7.30
CA TYR A 59 -7.96 19.01 7.93
C TYR A 59 -9.14 19.36 7.00
N ILE A 60 -8.83 19.70 5.74
CA ILE A 60 -9.85 19.99 4.72
C ILE A 60 -10.75 18.77 4.48
N TYR A 61 -10.14 17.59 4.35
CA TYR A 61 -10.84 16.33 4.14
C TYR A 61 -11.73 15.93 5.33
N GLN A 62 -11.25 16.12 6.56
CA GLN A 62 -12.03 15.84 7.77
C GLN A 62 -13.29 16.71 7.84
N LEU A 63 -13.17 18.00 7.52
CA LEU A 63 -14.32 18.91 7.44
C LEU A 63 -15.29 18.53 6.33
N GLU A 64 -14.81 18.06 5.17
CA GLU A 64 -15.71 17.54 4.12
C GLU A 64 -16.45 16.30 4.59
N LYS A 65 -15.74 15.34 5.20
CA LYS A 65 -16.33 14.09 5.71
C LYS A 65 -17.41 14.34 6.76
N GLN A 66 -17.20 15.29 7.67
CA GLN A 66 -18.21 15.70 8.66
C GLN A 66 -19.49 16.26 8.02
N ASN A 67 -19.36 16.95 6.89
CA ASN A 67 -20.50 17.53 6.16
C ASN A 67 -21.18 16.54 5.21
N GLN A 68 -20.53 15.42 4.88
CA GLN A 68 -21.02 14.35 4.02
C GLN A 68 -21.44 13.15 4.88
N LEU A 69 -22.54 13.30 5.63
CA LEU A 69 -23.18 12.15 6.28
C LEU A 69 -23.73 11.22 5.17
N ASN A 70 -23.15 10.02 5.05
CA ASN A 70 -23.68 8.85 4.28
C ASN A 70 -23.47 8.81 2.74
N GLN A 71 -22.31 9.17 2.18
CA GLN A 71 -22.10 9.10 0.72
C GLN A 71 -20.77 8.47 0.24
N ASP A 72 -20.34 7.34 0.81
CA ASP A 72 -19.13 6.61 0.35
C ASP A 72 -19.19 6.15 -1.12
N SER A 73 -20.39 6.02 -1.70
CA SER A 73 -20.63 5.62 -3.10
C SER A 73 -20.56 6.76 -4.13
N THR A 74 -20.30 7.99 -3.70
CA THR A 74 -20.31 9.15 -4.62
C THR A 74 -18.94 9.45 -5.24
N PRO A 75 -18.91 10.05 -6.45
CA PRO A 75 -17.66 10.51 -7.06
C PRO A 75 -16.90 11.46 -6.14
N LEU A 76 -15.56 11.42 -6.21
CA LEU A 76 -14.71 12.31 -5.41
C LEU A 76 -15.04 13.79 -5.67
N SER A 77 -15.20 14.54 -4.59
CA SER A 77 -15.31 16.00 -4.60
C SER A 77 -14.08 16.65 -5.26
N ILE A 78 -14.18 17.93 -5.65
CA ILE A 78 -13.01 18.65 -6.19
C ILE A 78 -11.89 18.70 -5.14
N ARG A 79 -12.22 18.86 -3.85
CA ARG A 79 -11.22 18.93 -2.79
C ARG A 79 -10.61 17.54 -2.51
N GLU A 80 -11.43 16.49 -2.54
CA GLU A 80 -10.96 15.10 -2.47
C GLU A 80 -10.04 14.76 -3.64
N LYS A 81 -10.35 15.19 -4.87
CA LYS A 81 -9.47 15.03 -6.05
C LYS A 81 -8.14 15.74 -5.88
N ASP A 82 -8.15 16.97 -5.33
CA ASP A 82 -6.89 17.67 -5.04
C ASP A 82 -6.09 16.99 -3.93
N TYR A 83 -6.75 16.37 -2.95
CA TYR A 83 -6.06 15.57 -1.94
C TYR A 83 -5.53 14.25 -2.52
N GLN A 84 -6.30 13.54 -3.34
CA GLN A 84 -5.87 12.34 -4.05
C GLN A 84 -4.62 12.64 -4.91
N LYS A 85 -4.62 13.75 -5.65
CA LYS A 85 -3.46 14.24 -6.41
C LYS A 85 -2.24 14.46 -5.51
N PHE A 86 -2.43 15.05 -4.33
CA PHE A 86 -1.36 15.22 -3.34
C PHE A 86 -0.84 13.88 -2.79
N LEU A 87 -1.74 12.93 -2.49
CA LEU A 87 -1.35 11.60 -2.03
C LEU A 87 -0.54 10.86 -3.11
N PHE A 88 -0.93 10.99 -4.38
CA PHE A 88 -0.16 10.43 -5.48
C PHE A 88 1.28 10.98 -5.51
N TYR A 89 1.42 12.30 -5.45
CA TYR A 89 2.74 12.94 -5.38
C TYR A 89 3.55 12.47 -4.16
N LYS A 90 2.92 12.46 -2.97
CA LYS A 90 3.57 12.07 -1.71
C LYS A 90 4.07 10.63 -1.72
N TYR A 91 3.28 9.68 -2.24
CA TYR A 91 3.60 8.25 -2.15
C TYR A 91 4.41 7.72 -3.32
N PHE A 92 4.21 8.24 -4.54
CA PHE A 92 4.76 7.64 -5.75
C PHE A 92 5.80 8.50 -6.46
N ILE A 93 5.95 9.78 -6.09
CA ILE A 93 6.94 10.69 -6.71
C ILE A 93 7.97 11.15 -5.70
N ALA A 94 7.53 11.78 -4.61
CA ALA A 94 8.40 12.38 -3.60
C ALA A 94 8.66 11.45 -2.39
N ASN A 95 8.32 10.16 -2.50
CA ASN A 95 8.55 9.21 -1.42
C ASN A 95 10.05 8.86 -1.35
N PRO A 96 10.72 9.09 -0.21
CA PRO A 96 12.17 8.87 -0.11
C PRO A 96 12.58 7.39 -0.08
N LYS A 97 11.60 6.47 -0.02
CA LYS A 97 11.81 5.03 0.16
C LYS A 97 11.05 4.23 -0.89
N MET A 98 11.54 3.02 -1.19
CA MET A 98 10.78 2.02 -1.92
C MET A 98 9.39 1.84 -1.27
N LEU A 99 8.34 1.77 -2.08
CA LEU A 99 6.98 1.56 -1.63
C LEU A 99 6.48 0.19 -2.07
N VAL A 100 6.07 -0.64 -1.11
CA VAL A 100 5.40 -1.90 -1.36
C VAL A 100 3.91 -1.73 -1.16
N ILE A 101 3.12 -2.24 -2.10
CA ILE A 101 1.67 -2.25 -2.09
C ILE A 101 1.27 -3.72 -2.13
N THR A 102 0.69 -4.20 -1.04
CA THR A 102 0.31 -5.60 -0.85
C THR A 102 -1.17 -5.81 -1.18
N GLU A 103 -1.64 -7.03 -1.36
CA GLU A 103 -3.09 -7.32 -1.52
C GLU A 103 -3.82 -7.31 -0.17
N GLY A 104 -3.17 -7.83 0.88
CA GLY A 104 -3.70 -7.89 2.24
C GLY A 104 -2.98 -6.97 3.21
N LYS A 105 -3.64 -6.60 4.31
CA LYS A 105 -2.98 -5.89 5.43
C LYS A 105 -2.03 -6.78 6.24
N THR A 106 -2.17 -8.09 6.12
CA THR A 106 -1.43 -9.13 6.84
C THR A 106 -0.01 -9.26 6.32
N ASP A 107 0.17 -9.09 5.01
CA ASP A 107 1.44 -9.28 4.29
C ASP A 107 2.55 -8.38 4.83
N ASP A 108 2.21 -7.11 5.13
CA ASP A 108 3.12 -6.16 5.79
C ASP A 108 3.69 -6.73 7.10
N ARG A 109 2.86 -7.39 7.91
CA ARG A 109 3.30 -7.94 9.20
C ARG A 109 4.23 -9.12 9.00
N TYR A 110 3.96 -10.00 8.05
CA TYR A 110 4.84 -11.15 7.79
C TYR A 110 6.18 -10.70 7.23
N ILE A 111 6.20 -9.81 6.23
CA ILE A 111 7.44 -9.26 5.66
C ILE A 111 8.27 -8.57 6.74
N LYS A 112 7.63 -7.74 7.57
CA LYS A 112 8.32 -7.10 8.71
C LYS A 112 8.81 -8.11 9.74
N ALA A 113 8.04 -9.15 10.06
CA ALA A 113 8.46 -10.20 11.00
C ALA A 113 9.69 -10.96 10.47
N ALA A 114 9.66 -11.37 9.19
CA ALA A 114 10.76 -12.03 8.51
C ALA A 114 12.03 -11.16 8.52
N LEU A 115 11.89 -9.88 8.16
CA LEU A 115 13.00 -8.92 8.20
C LEU A 115 13.56 -8.71 9.60
N ARG A 116 12.73 -8.70 10.65
CA ARG A 116 13.22 -8.59 12.02
C ARG A 116 14.00 -9.83 12.45
N CYS A 117 13.58 -11.02 12.03
CA CYS A 117 14.29 -12.28 12.30
C CYS A 117 15.61 -12.35 11.52
N LEU A 118 15.64 -11.84 10.29
CA LEU A 118 16.77 -11.92 9.36
C LEU A 118 17.51 -10.58 9.20
N TYR A 119 17.42 -9.68 10.19
CA TYR A 119 17.85 -8.29 10.02
C TYR A 119 19.35 -8.15 9.70
N ASP A 120 20.18 -9.07 10.21
CA ASP A 120 21.63 -9.09 9.94
C ASP A 120 21.94 -9.35 8.45
N LYS A 121 21.04 -10.02 7.72
CA LYS A 121 21.21 -10.33 6.28
C LYS A 121 20.70 -9.23 5.34
N TYR A 122 19.85 -8.32 5.84
CA TYR A 122 19.18 -7.31 5.02
C TYR A 122 19.34 -5.88 5.57
N PRO A 123 20.57 -5.38 5.79
CA PRO A 123 20.81 -4.04 6.33
C PRO A 123 20.25 -2.92 5.45
N GLU A 124 20.08 -3.16 4.14
CA GLU A 124 19.49 -2.24 3.18
C GLU A 124 17.97 -2.07 3.38
N LEU A 125 17.29 -3.08 3.94
CA LEU A 125 15.84 -3.06 4.15
C LEU A 125 15.46 -2.75 5.60
N VAL A 126 16.27 -3.20 6.57
CA VAL A 126 15.99 -3.05 8.00
C VAL A 126 17.28 -2.92 8.80
N TYR A 127 17.26 -2.06 9.82
CA TYR A 127 18.36 -1.98 10.78
C TYR A 127 17.83 -1.71 12.20
N LEU A 128 18.62 -2.10 13.20
CA LEU A 128 18.30 -1.88 14.60
C LEU A 128 18.89 -0.55 15.09
N LYS A 129 18.05 0.36 15.58
CA LYS A 129 18.48 1.62 16.19
C LYS A 129 17.82 1.82 17.54
N LYS A 130 18.61 1.92 18.61
CA LYS A 130 18.12 2.10 19.99
C LYS A 130 17.06 1.03 20.37
N LYS A 131 17.35 -0.25 20.11
CA LYS A 131 16.45 -1.39 20.35
C LYS A 131 15.12 -1.36 19.57
N GLN A 132 15.02 -0.52 18.53
CA GLN A 132 13.86 -0.47 17.65
C GLN A 132 14.27 -0.73 16.21
N PHE A 133 13.54 -1.60 15.52
CA PHE A 133 13.73 -1.84 14.10
C PHE A 133 13.26 -0.64 13.28
N ARG A 134 14.08 -0.23 12.33
CA ARG A 134 13.82 0.86 11.39
C ARG A 134 13.87 0.29 9.97
N TYR A 135 12.77 0.44 9.24
CA TYR A 135 12.64 -0.07 7.88
C TYR A 135 13.01 1.02 6.87
N GLN A 136 13.74 0.62 5.83
CA GLN A 136 14.16 1.48 4.72
C GLN A 136 13.19 1.44 3.53
N PHE A 137 12.11 0.66 3.64
CA PHE A 137 10.97 0.70 2.74
C PHE A 137 9.71 1.18 3.47
N SER A 138 8.67 1.48 2.69
CA SER A 138 7.34 1.85 3.16
C SER A 138 6.33 0.84 2.62
N VAL A 139 5.28 0.56 3.39
CA VAL A 139 4.10 -0.18 2.89
C VAL A 139 2.92 0.78 2.84
N LEU A 140 2.16 0.76 1.75
CA LEU A 140 1.01 1.63 1.59
C LEU A 140 -0.11 1.23 2.57
N SER A 141 -0.41 2.10 3.53
CA SER A 141 -1.40 1.81 4.57
C SER A 141 -2.83 1.80 4.02
N ARG A 142 -3.66 0.88 4.50
CA ARG A 142 -5.12 0.85 4.27
C ARG A 142 -5.89 1.73 5.27
N SER A 143 -5.51 3.00 5.39
CA SER A 143 -6.27 3.96 6.20
C SER A 143 -7.59 4.32 5.53
N GLU A 144 -8.61 4.73 6.28
CA GLU A 144 -9.90 5.18 5.71
C GLU A 144 -9.72 6.25 4.62
N THR A 145 -8.75 7.15 4.79
CA THR A 145 -8.39 8.13 3.77
C THR A 145 -7.84 7.48 2.51
N ASN A 146 -6.91 6.53 2.61
CA ASN A 146 -6.35 5.85 1.45
C ASN A 146 -7.38 4.92 0.78
N LYS A 147 -8.27 4.27 1.54
CA LYS A 147 -9.39 3.49 0.98
C LYS A 147 -10.25 4.35 0.07
N ARG A 148 -10.72 5.49 0.59
CA ARG A 148 -11.58 6.42 -0.15
C ARG A 148 -10.86 7.11 -1.31
N LEU A 149 -9.67 7.64 -1.08
CA LEU A 149 -8.99 8.49 -2.06
C LEU A 149 -8.14 7.70 -3.06
N LEU A 150 -7.58 6.56 -2.70
CA LEU A 150 -6.75 5.75 -3.61
C LEU A 150 -7.45 4.47 -4.09
N GLY A 151 -8.62 4.12 -3.52
CA GLY A 151 -9.39 2.94 -3.92
C GLY A 151 -8.82 1.63 -3.42
N ILE A 152 -8.05 1.64 -2.32
CA ILE A 152 -7.38 0.47 -1.74
C ILE A 152 -8.15 0.02 -0.49
N THR A 153 -9.12 -0.87 -0.67
CA THR A 153 -10.01 -1.36 0.38
C THR A 153 -9.38 -2.54 1.17
N ASP A 154 -10.19 -3.24 1.96
CA ASP A 154 -9.72 -4.25 2.93
C ASP A 154 -9.50 -5.65 2.33
N GLY A 155 -9.60 -5.83 1.02
CA GLY A 155 -9.25 -7.08 0.36
C GLY A 155 -9.86 -7.24 -1.03
N GLY A 156 -9.07 -7.82 -1.94
CA GLY A 156 -9.45 -8.13 -3.31
C GLY A 156 -8.61 -7.40 -4.34
N GLY A 157 -8.01 -8.15 -5.26
CA GLY A 157 -7.16 -7.65 -6.35
C GLY A 157 -7.67 -6.50 -7.22
N ILE A 158 -8.98 -6.24 -7.22
CA ILE A 158 -9.59 -5.09 -7.93
C ILE A 158 -9.05 -3.75 -7.41
N ASP A 159 -8.68 -3.69 -6.13
CA ASP A 159 -8.15 -2.49 -5.47
C ASP A 159 -6.84 -2.01 -6.11
N LEU A 160 -5.94 -2.95 -6.41
CA LEU A 160 -4.65 -2.65 -7.02
C LEU A 160 -4.83 -2.15 -8.46
N ILE A 161 -5.84 -2.65 -9.17
CA ILE A 161 -6.23 -2.15 -10.50
C ILE A 161 -6.75 -0.71 -10.40
N HIS A 162 -7.62 -0.42 -9.41
CA HIS A 162 -8.12 0.94 -9.19
C HIS A 162 -7.00 1.92 -8.87
N LEU A 163 -6.03 1.50 -8.05
CA LEU A 163 -4.85 2.29 -7.78
C LEU A 163 -4.03 2.51 -9.06
N TYR A 164 -3.72 1.45 -9.82
CA TYR A 164 -2.90 1.56 -11.03
C TYR A 164 -3.53 2.43 -12.14
N LYS A 165 -4.87 2.53 -12.18
CA LYS A 165 -5.59 3.48 -13.04
C LYS A 165 -5.26 4.95 -12.75
N LEU A 166 -4.58 5.29 -11.65
CA LEU A 166 -4.05 6.63 -11.43
C LEU A 166 -2.82 6.93 -12.30
N TRP A 167 -2.11 5.89 -12.78
CA TRP A 167 -1.00 5.97 -13.74
C TRP A 167 -1.47 5.86 -15.19
N THR A 168 -2.60 5.19 -15.43
CA THR A 168 -3.09 4.88 -16.78
C THR A 168 -4.46 5.52 -17.00
N SER A 169 -4.49 6.53 -17.88
CA SER A 169 -5.68 7.32 -18.19
C SER A 169 -6.94 6.47 -18.41
N ASN A 170 -8.08 6.94 -17.89
CA ASN A 170 -9.41 6.54 -18.33
C ASN A 170 -10.24 7.80 -18.52
N LYS A 171 -11.21 7.81 -19.44
CA LYS A 171 -12.06 8.97 -19.83
C LYS A 171 -12.69 9.78 -18.66
N LYS A 172 -12.70 9.26 -17.42
CA LYS A 172 -13.26 9.89 -16.22
C LYS A 172 -12.21 10.41 -15.21
N ASN A 173 -10.95 9.96 -15.26
CA ASN A 173 -9.93 10.26 -14.25
C ASN A 173 -8.67 10.90 -14.88
N ILE A 174 -8.05 11.81 -14.14
CA ILE A 174 -6.80 12.46 -14.57
C ILE A 174 -5.66 11.45 -14.40
N ASN A 175 -4.88 11.23 -15.45
CA ASN A 175 -3.60 10.54 -15.33
C ASN A 175 -2.63 11.41 -14.52
N TYR A 176 -2.38 11.03 -13.26
CA TYR A 176 -1.51 11.81 -12.39
C TYR A 176 -0.04 11.66 -12.78
N TRP A 177 0.36 10.49 -13.28
CA TRP A 177 1.70 10.28 -13.81
C TRP A 177 2.02 11.29 -14.92
N ASP A 178 1.16 11.39 -15.94
CA ASP A 178 1.32 12.36 -17.03
C ASP A 178 1.21 13.81 -16.55
N TYR A 179 0.33 14.08 -15.57
CA TYR A 179 0.20 15.40 -14.99
C TYR A 179 1.52 15.86 -14.35
N PHE A 180 2.15 15.00 -13.56
CA PHE A 180 3.38 15.34 -12.87
C PHE A 180 4.60 15.33 -13.80
N ASN A 181 4.66 14.45 -14.80
CA ASN A 181 5.74 14.41 -15.78
C ASN A 181 5.88 15.69 -16.63
N LYS A 182 4.89 16.57 -16.62
CA LYS A 182 4.96 17.90 -17.26
C LYS A 182 5.85 18.87 -16.50
N PHE A 183 6.09 18.66 -15.21
CA PHE A 183 6.96 19.52 -14.42
C PHE A 183 8.41 19.06 -14.55
N GLU A 184 9.35 19.98 -14.80
CA GLU A 184 10.77 19.61 -14.86
C GLU A 184 11.29 19.14 -13.50
N GLU A 185 10.81 19.73 -12.42
CA GLU A 185 11.29 19.37 -11.09
C GLU A 185 10.89 17.94 -10.70
N SER A 186 9.72 17.45 -11.14
CA SER A 186 9.32 16.05 -10.92
C SER A 186 10.29 15.08 -11.61
N LYS A 187 10.93 15.52 -12.71
CA LYS A 187 11.96 14.77 -13.42
C LYS A 187 13.32 14.79 -12.74
N LYS A 188 13.54 15.67 -11.76
CA LYS A 188 14.78 15.68 -10.96
C LYS A 188 14.70 14.76 -9.74
N PHE A 189 13.51 14.26 -9.39
CA PHE A 189 13.36 13.34 -8.27
C PHE A 189 13.97 11.99 -8.61
N ASN A 190 14.75 11.47 -7.68
CA ASN A 190 15.09 10.05 -7.63
C ASN A 190 13.84 9.25 -7.21
N ILE A 191 13.02 8.90 -8.20
CA ILE A 191 11.78 8.15 -8.00
C ILE A 191 12.15 6.76 -7.50
N LYS A 192 11.74 6.45 -6.27
CA LYS A 192 11.98 5.15 -5.65
C LYS A 192 11.05 4.07 -6.22
N PRO A 193 11.48 2.79 -6.18
CA PRO A 193 10.66 1.69 -6.70
C PRO A 193 9.28 1.63 -6.06
N VAL A 194 8.25 1.42 -6.87
CA VAL A 194 6.88 1.14 -6.43
C VAL A 194 6.55 -0.29 -6.83
N ILE A 195 6.30 -1.15 -5.85
CA ILE A 195 6.12 -2.59 -6.02
C ILE A 195 4.67 -2.95 -5.71
N PHE A 196 3.97 -3.51 -6.69
CA PHE A 196 2.71 -4.20 -6.50
C PHE A 196 2.99 -5.68 -6.21
N LEU A 197 2.83 -6.09 -4.96
CA LEU A 197 3.06 -7.45 -4.49
C LEU A 197 1.76 -8.25 -4.53
N PHE A 198 1.80 -9.39 -5.21
CA PHE A 198 0.69 -10.33 -5.34
C PHE A 198 1.07 -11.71 -4.82
N ASP A 199 0.06 -12.45 -4.37
CA ASP A 199 0.14 -13.91 -4.21
C ASP A 199 0.45 -14.56 -5.57
N ASN A 200 1.11 -15.73 -5.54
CA ASN A 200 1.49 -16.42 -6.76
C ASN A 200 0.38 -17.36 -7.23
N GLU A 201 -0.64 -16.76 -7.84
CA GLU A 201 -1.84 -17.44 -8.33
C GLU A 201 -2.07 -17.17 -9.82
N ILE A 202 -0.98 -17.04 -10.56
CA ILE A 202 -0.99 -16.55 -11.95
C ILE A 202 -1.71 -17.49 -12.92
N ASP A 203 -1.74 -18.78 -12.58
CA ASP A 203 -2.39 -19.83 -13.37
C ASP A 203 -3.92 -19.81 -13.23
N SER A 204 -4.43 -19.14 -12.20
CA SER A 204 -5.85 -19.04 -11.90
C SER A 204 -6.47 -17.77 -12.55
N PRO A 205 -7.37 -17.88 -13.55
CA PRO A 205 -7.76 -16.75 -14.41
C PRO A 205 -8.58 -15.66 -13.71
N LYS A 206 -9.25 -16.00 -12.61
CA LYS A 206 -10.10 -15.07 -11.84
C LYS A 206 -9.35 -14.38 -10.69
N LYS A 207 -8.06 -14.64 -10.54
CA LYS A 207 -7.28 -14.14 -9.42
C LYS A 207 -6.81 -12.69 -9.64
N PRO A 208 -6.53 -11.98 -8.53
CA PRO A 208 -6.02 -10.60 -8.49
C PRO A 208 -4.97 -10.27 -9.56
N ILE A 209 -3.92 -11.09 -9.62
CA ILE A 209 -2.79 -10.87 -10.51
C ILE A 209 -3.17 -10.94 -11.99
N ARG A 210 -3.95 -11.95 -12.40
CA ARG A 210 -4.38 -12.10 -13.80
C ARG A 210 -5.27 -10.93 -14.21
N SER A 211 -6.18 -10.54 -13.32
CA SER A 211 -7.04 -9.37 -13.51
C SER A 211 -6.23 -8.08 -13.67
N PHE A 212 -5.16 -7.93 -12.88
CA PHE A 212 -4.24 -6.81 -12.97
C PHE A 212 -3.49 -6.76 -14.30
N ILE A 213 -2.86 -7.87 -14.70
CA ILE A 213 -2.16 -7.99 -16.00
C ILE A 213 -3.11 -7.69 -17.16
N ASN A 214 -4.33 -8.21 -17.11
CA ASN A 214 -5.34 -7.98 -18.15
C ASN A 214 -5.76 -6.50 -18.24
N SER A 215 -5.71 -5.77 -17.13
CA SER A 215 -6.02 -4.34 -17.07
C SER A 215 -4.90 -3.44 -17.58
N LEU A 216 -3.68 -3.97 -17.77
CA LEU A 216 -2.57 -3.21 -18.31
C LEU A 216 -2.89 -2.80 -19.77
N PRO A 217 -2.50 -1.58 -20.18
CA PRO A 217 -2.66 -1.09 -21.55
C PRO A 217 -1.61 -1.71 -22.50
N LEU A 218 -1.53 -3.04 -22.51
CA LEU A 218 -0.61 -3.85 -23.29
C LEU A 218 -1.40 -4.73 -24.29
N SER A 219 -0.75 -5.12 -25.38
CA SER A 219 -1.26 -6.13 -26.31
C SER A 219 -1.36 -7.51 -25.65
N GLN A 220 -2.05 -8.45 -26.29
CA GLN A 220 -2.18 -9.81 -25.75
C GLN A 220 -0.83 -10.54 -25.70
N GLU A 221 0.03 -10.35 -26.69
CA GLU A 221 1.37 -10.94 -26.74
C GLU A 221 2.26 -10.42 -25.60
N GLU A 222 2.27 -9.11 -25.38
CA GLU A 222 3.01 -8.50 -24.27
C GLU A 222 2.51 -8.98 -22.90
N LYS A 223 1.19 -9.21 -22.75
CA LYS A 223 0.62 -9.76 -21.53
C LYS A 223 1.09 -11.20 -21.28
N GLU A 224 1.21 -12.02 -22.31
CA GLU A 224 1.75 -13.38 -22.16
C GLU A 224 3.25 -13.36 -21.84
N ASN A 225 4.00 -12.39 -22.37
CA ASN A 225 5.39 -12.17 -21.96
C ASN A 225 5.50 -11.78 -20.48
N VAL A 226 4.63 -10.89 -19.98
CA VAL A 226 4.58 -10.52 -18.56
C VAL A 226 4.37 -11.76 -17.67
N ILE A 227 3.47 -12.66 -18.06
CA ILE A 227 3.22 -13.90 -17.31
C ILE A 227 4.45 -14.79 -17.29
N THR A 228 5.08 -14.96 -18.45
CA THR A 228 6.28 -15.79 -18.59
C THR A 228 7.40 -15.27 -17.69
N GLU A 229 7.67 -13.96 -17.72
CA GLU A 229 8.67 -13.34 -16.85
C GLU A 229 8.32 -13.45 -15.37
N LEU A 230 7.05 -13.31 -14.99
CA LEU A 230 6.61 -13.50 -13.60
C LEU A 230 6.73 -14.94 -13.12
N LYS A 231 6.62 -15.94 -14.01
CA LYS A 231 6.83 -17.34 -13.68
C LYS A 231 8.31 -17.70 -13.51
N GLU A 232 9.18 -17.08 -14.31
CA GLU A 232 10.62 -17.37 -14.29
C GLU A 232 11.39 -16.55 -13.25
N LYS A 233 11.07 -15.25 -13.13
CA LYS A 233 11.83 -14.28 -12.34
C LYS A 233 11.08 -13.76 -11.11
N PHE A 234 9.78 -14.02 -10.99
CA PHE A 234 8.90 -13.49 -9.94
C PHE A 234 8.75 -11.96 -9.90
N PHE A 235 9.27 -11.24 -10.90
CA PHE A 235 9.04 -9.81 -11.04
C PHE A 235 8.95 -9.38 -12.50
N TYR A 236 8.24 -8.29 -12.75
CA TYR A 236 8.15 -7.65 -14.06
C TYR A 236 8.16 -6.13 -13.90
N GLU A 237 8.91 -5.42 -14.74
CA GLU A 237 8.95 -3.96 -14.77
C GLU A 237 7.83 -3.44 -15.67
N ILE A 238 6.75 -2.90 -15.07
CA ILE A 238 5.59 -2.42 -15.82
C ILE A 238 5.95 -1.20 -16.65
N ASN A 239 6.69 -0.28 -16.05
CA ASN A 239 7.02 1.00 -16.66
C ASN A 239 8.32 1.56 -16.09
N LYS A 240 9.35 1.58 -16.93
CA LYS A 240 10.68 2.13 -16.62
C LYS A 240 10.63 3.58 -16.17
N ASN A 241 9.74 4.38 -16.76
CA ASN A 241 9.64 5.80 -16.42
C ASN A 241 9.11 5.98 -14.99
N SER A 242 8.15 5.16 -14.56
CA SER A 242 7.56 5.28 -13.22
C SER A 242 8.21 4.40 -12.15
N ASN A 243 9.32 3.72 -12.48
CA ASN A 243 10.03 2.81 -11.57
C ASN A 243 9.05 1.84 -10.86
N THR A 244 8.12 1.28 -11.64
CA THR A 244 6.98 0.50 -11.11
C THR A 244 7.09 -0.95 -11.51
N TYR A 245 6.92 -1.85 -10.54
CA TYR A 245 7.11 -3.30 -10.68
C TYR A 245 5.89 -4.08 -10.22
N ILE A 246 5.66 -5.24 -10.85
CA ILE A 246 4.84 -6.33 -10.33
C ILE A 246 5.82 -7.33 -9.70
N VAL A 247 5.51 -7.79 -8.49
CA VAL A 247 6.25 -8.88 -7.83
C VAL A 247 5.24 -9.93 -7.40
N THR A 248 5.60 -11.19 -7.58
CA THR A 248 4.86 -12.34 -7.06
C THR A 248 5.66 -13.04 -5.97
N LEU A 249 4.95 -13.76 -5.10
CA LEU A 249 5.61 -14.63 -4.14
C LEU A 249 6.45 -15.70 -4.87
N PRO A 250 7.73 -15.85 -4.56
CA PRO A 250 8.55 -16.89 -5.17
C PRO A 250 8.02 -18.29 -4.85
N ARG A 251 8.03 -19.18 -5.85
CA ARG A 251 7.62 -20.58 -5.64
C ARG A 251 8.66 -21.30 -4.80
N VAL A 252 8.20 -21.97 -3.75
CA VAL A 252 9.03 -22.83 -2.90
C VAL A 252 9.20 -24.20 -3.56
N ASP A 253 8.14 -24.71 -4.20
CA ASP A 253 8.12 -25.99 -4.91
C ASP A 253 7.42 -25.86 -6.28
N ASN A 254 7.80 -26.71 -7.24
CA ASN A 254 7.23 -26.69 -8.60
C ASN A 254 5.79 -27.24 -8.69
N GLU A 255 5.26 -27.82 -7.61
CA GLU A 255 3.97 -28.54 -7.62
C GLU A 255 2.78 -27.66 -7.21
N SER A 256 3.00 -26.65 -6.36
CA SER A 256 1.94 -25.77 -5.88
C SER A 256 1.55 -24.74 -6.93
N LYS A 257 0.31 -24.84 -7.43
CA LYS A 257 -0.22 -23.97 -8.50
C LYS A 257 -0.52 -22.55 -8.02
N ASP A 258 -1.06 -22.43 -6.81
CA ASP A 258 -1.41 -21.18 -6.15
C ASP A 258 -0.70 -21.14 -4.79
N ILE A 259 0.01 -20.04 -4.50
CA ILE A 259 0.76 -19.84 -3.24
C ILE A 259 0.35 -18.48 -2.65
N GLU A 260 -0.19 -18.52 -1.43
CA GLU A 260 -0.45 -17.35 -0.61
C GLU A 260 0.75 -17.08 0.32
N ILE A 261 0.85 -15.86 0.87
CA ILE A 261 2.00 -15.51 1.73
C ILE A 261 2.09 -16.36 3.01
N GLU A 262 0.96 -16.85 3.51
CA GLU A 262 0.94 -17.75 4.67
C GLU A 262 1.54 -19.13 4.36
N ASP A 263 1.52 -19.58 3.10
CA ASP A 263 2.13 -20.86 2.70
C ASP A 263 3.66 -20.84 2.83
N LEU A 264 4.28 -19.65 2.85
CA LEU A 264 5.72 -19.51 3.08
C LEU A 264 6.14 -19.94 4.50
N PHE A 265 5.21 -20.15 5.44
CA PHE A 265 5.51 -20.74 6.74
C PHE A 265 5.63 -22.27 6.71
N ASN A 266 5.24 -22.93 5.61
CA ASN A 266 5.38 -24.37 5.41
C ASN A 266 6.72 -24.67 4.73
N VAL A 267 7.75 -24.90 5.53
CA VAL A 267 9.10 -25.26 5.07
C VAL A 267 9.27 -26.79 5.04
N ASP A 268 8.85 -27.48 6.11
CA ASP A 268 8.83 -28.93 6.23
C ASP A 268 7.84 -29.36 7.34
N GLU A 269 7.78 -30.65 7.66
CA GLU A 269 6.89 -31.15 8.73
C GLU A 269 7.14 -30.52 10.10
N ARG A 270 8.37 -30.08 10.39
CA ARG A 270 8.75 -29.45 11.66
C ARG A 270 8.47 -27.95 11.68
N TYR A 271 8.49 -27.31 10.52
CA TYR A 271 8.25 -25.88 10.35
C TYR A 271 7.06 -25.70 9.40
N SER A 272 5.86 -25.75 9.98
CA SER A 272 4.61 -25.60 9.24
C SER A 272 3.58 -24.79 10.02
N VAL A 273 2.58 -24.31 9.31
CA VAL A 273 1.40 -23.64 9.90
C VAL A 273 0.74 -24.54 10.95
N LYS A 274 0.76 -25.87 10.77
CA LYS A 274 0.26 -26.82 11.76
C LYS A 274 1.01 -26.74 13.08
N VAL A 275 2.34 -26.77 13.05
CA VAL A 275 3.17 -26.67 14.27
C VAL A 275 3.00 -25.30 14.93
N ILE A 276 2.95 -24.23 14.13
CA ILE A 276 2.68 -22.87 14.64
C ILE A 276 1.31 -22.81 15.32
N ASN A 277 0.30 -23.46 14.75
CA ASN A 277 -1.04 -23.54 15.33
C ASN A 277 -1.01 -24.24 16.70
N GLU A 278 -0.39 -25.40 16.78
CA GLU A 278 -0.32 -26.22 17.98
C GLU A 278 0.48 -25.52 19.10
N GLU A 279 1.61 -24.89 18.78
CA GLU A 279 2.55 -24.40 19.79
C GLU A 279 2.40 -22.92 20.14
N ILE A 280 1.85 -22.11 19.24
CA ILE A 280 1.77 -20.65 19.40
C ILE A 280 0.31 -20.19 19.38
N VAL A 281 -0.41 -20.43 18.27
CA VAL A 281 -1.75 -19.86 18.07
C VAL A 281 -2.74 -20.40 19.11
N SER A 282 -2.75 -21.72 19.34
CA SER A 282 -3.64 -22.36 20.31
C SER A 282 -3.44 -21.81 21.71
N LYS A 283 -2.19 -21.58 22.12
CA LYS A 283 -1.85 -21.06 23.46
C LYS A 283 -2.22 -19.60 23.62
N GLU A 284 -2.14 -18.80 22.54
CA GLU A 284 -2.51 -17.38 22.58
C GLU A 284 -4.02 -17.15 22.49
N TYR A 285 -4.76 -18.06 21.84
CA TYR A 285 -6.17 -17.86 21.51
C TYR A 285 -7.05 -19.02 22.00
N GLU A 286 -6.83 -19.49 23.22
CA GLU A 286 -7.74 -20.41 23.94
C GLU A 286 -8.07 -21.71 23.17
N GLY A 287 -7.06 -22.29 22.52
CA GLY A 287 -7.19 -23.54 21.76
C GLY A 287 -7.59 -23.37 20.29
N LYS A 288 -7.81 -22.13 19.82
CA LYS A 288 -8.16 -21.86 18.42
C LYS A 288 -6.98 -22.02 17.47
N THR A 289 -7.25 -22.35 16.21
CA THR A 289 -6.22 -22.55 15.17
C THR A 289 -6.47 -21.70 13.93
N PHE A 290 -5.42 -21.39 13.18
CA PHE A 290 -5.54 -20.71 11.90
C PHE A 290 -5.84 -21.72 10.78
N SER A 291 -6.74 -21.37 9.88
CA SER A 291 -7.01 -22.07 8.62
C SER A 291 -7.17 -21.07 7.49
N HIS A 292 -6.62 -21.38 6.31
CA HIS A 292 -6.77 -20.54 5.11
C HIS A 292 -8.25 -20.38 4.70
N ASP A 293 -9.04 -21.44 4.86
CA ASP A 293 -10.44 -21.46 4.43
C ASP A 293 -11.35 -20.62 5.31
N PHE A 294 -10.94 -20.32 6.54
CA PHE A 294 -11.73 -19.58 7.53
C PHE A 294 -12.13 -18.18 7.05
N ASP A 295 -11.23 -17.46 6.40
CA ASP A 295 -11.52 -16.10 5.91
C ASP A 295 -12.22 -16.11 4.54
N ASN A 296 -12.07 -17.17 3.74
CA ASN A 296 -12.76 -17.36 2.47
C ASN A 296 -14.24 -17.77 2.66
N SER A 297 -14.56 -18.44 3.77
CA SER A 297 -15.85 -19.10 4.04
C SER A 297 -16.84 -18.30 4.90
N LYS A 298 -16.56 -17.04 5.28
CA LYS A 298 -17.56 -16.16 5.94
C LYS A 298 -18.87 -15.97 5.15
N ARG A 299 -18.97 -16.57 3.96
CA ARG A 299 -20.14 -16.64 3.08
C ARG A 299 -20.98 -17.93 3.20
N SER A 300 -20.55 -18.94 3.95
CA SER A 300 -21.26 -20.23 4.08
C SER A 300 -21.48 -20.60 5.55
N GLN A 301 -22.76 -20.65 5.94
CA GLN A 301 -23.27 -20.63 7.30
C GLN A 301 -23.23 -21.98 8.06
N SER A 302 -22.28 -22.88 7.78
CA SER A 302 -22.44 -24.30 8.18
C SER A 302 -21.30 -24.98 8.95
N GLU A 303 -20.33 -24.27 9.53
CA GLU A 303 -19.33 -24.90 10.41
C GLU A 303 -19.15 -24.16 11.74
N ASN A 304 -18.71 -24.89 12.76
CA ASN A 304 -18.54 -24.37 14.11
C ASN A 304 -17.27 -23.49 14.16
N TRP A 305 -17.44 -22.24 13.73
CA TRP A 305 -16.38 -21.25 13.51
C TRP A 305 -15.70 -20.72 14.78
N ASP A 306 -16.19 -21.11 15.97
CA ASP A 306 -15.64 -20.69 17.26
C ASP A 306 -14.21 -21.19 17.50
N ASN A 307 -13.77 -22.22 16.77
CA ASN A 307 -12.45 -22.85 16.95
C ASN A 307 -11.33 -22.24 16.08
N TYR A 308 -11.63 -21.23 15.26
CA TYR A 308 -10.64 -20.71 14.31
C TYR A 308 -10.28 -19.24 14.54
N VAL A 309 -9.06 -18.87 14.14
CA VAL A 309 -8.60 -17.48 14.05
C VAL A 309 -8.39 -17.09 12.59
N GLY A 310 -8.72 -15.85 12.24
CA GLY A 310 -8.46 -15.32 10.89
C GLY A 310 -7.02 -14.84 10.68
N LYS A 311 -6.68 -14.54 9.42
CA LYS A 311 -5.35 -14.06 8.98
C LYS A 311 -4.85 -12.86 9.80
N GLU A 312 -5.76 -11.99 10.23
CA GLU A 312 -5.45 -10.82 11.07
C GLU A 312 -4.86 -11.20 12.44
N LEU A 313 -5.40 -12.22 13.11
CA LEU A 313 -4.93 -12.65 14.42
C LEU A 313 -3.67 -13.52 14.30
N PHE A 314 -3.63 -14.38 13.27
CA PHE A 314 -2.46 -15.18 12.93
C PHE A 314 -1.24 -14.29 12.66
N SER A 315 -1.36 -13.28 11.80
CA SER A 315 -0.27 -12.33 11.52
C SER A 315 0.21 -11.53 12.74
N LYS A 316 -0.67 -11.28 13.73
CA LYS A 316 -0.26 -10.66 15.00
C LYS A 316 0.55 -11.61 15.87
N ALA A 317 0.15 -12.89 15.95
CA ALA A 317 0.89 -13.91 16.68
C ALA A 317 2.30 -14.09 16.10
N ILE A 318 2.42 -14.22 14.76
CA ILE A 318 3.72 -14.30 14.08
C ILE A 318 4.57 -13.05 14.36
N ALA A 319 4.01 -11.85 14.24
CA ALA A 319 4.76 -10.62 14.48
C ALA A 319 5.25 -10.46 15.94
N LYS A 320 4.50 -11.01 16.90
CA LYS A 320 4.87 -11.04 18.32
C LYS A 320 5.98 -12.08 18.58
N HIS A 321 5.87 -13.26 17.99
CA HIS A 321 6.77 -14.40 18.19
C HIS A 321 7.81 -14.59 17.09
N TYR A 322 8.11 -13.56 16.30
CA TYR A 322 9.02 -13.61 15.15
C TYR A 322 10.43 -14.18 15.43
N ASN A 323 10.89 -14.22 16.69
CA ASN A 323 12.17 -14.82 17.11
C ASN A 323 12.03 -16.24 17.69
N ASN A 324 10.83 -16.81 17.68
CA ASN A 324 10.59 -18.15 18.21
C ASN A 324 11.19 -19.18 17.24
N PRO A 325 11.99 -20.16 17.75
CA PRO A 325 12.65 -21.15 16.90
C PRO A 325 11.68 -22.01 16.09
N ILE A 326 10.40 -22.09 16.47
CA ILE A 326 9.36 -22.84 15.76
C ILE A 326 8.93 -22.13 14.45
N ILE A 327 9.13 -20.82 14.35
CA ILE A 327 8.78 -20.07 13.15
C ILE A 327 10.02 -19.97 12.25
N SER A 328 9.93 -20.57 11.07
CA SER A 328 10.97 -20.46 10.05
C SER A 328 10.56 -19.47 8.96
N PHE A 329 11.45 -18.51 8.67
CA PHE A 329 11.31 -17.56 7.57
C PHE A 329 12.15 -17.94 6.35
N LYS A 330 12.59 -19.21 6.24
CA LYS A 330 13.46 -19.67 5.15
C LYS A 330 12.85 -19.40 3.77
N ASN A 331 11.56 -19.67 3.59
CA ASN A 331 10.88 -19.46 2.31
C ASN A 331 10.57 -17.98 2.01
N PHE A 332 10.74 -17.08 2.98
CA PHE A 332 10.67 -15.63 2.73
C PHE A 332 11.97 -15.07 2.12
N VAL A 333 13.10 -15.78 2.27
CA VAL A 333 14.41 -15.33 1.79
C VAL A 333 14.39 -14.92 0.31
N PRO A 334 13.85 -15.72 -0.63
CA PRO A 334 13.82 -15.33 -2.04
C PRO A 334 13.04 -14.03 -2.30
N LEU A 335 11.93 -13.79 -1.57
CA LEU A 335 11.17 -12.55 -1.69
C LEU A 335 11.98 -11.36 -1.13
N LEU A 336 12.64 -11.54 0.01
CA LEU A 336 13.45 -10.49 0.63
C LEU A 336 14.69 -10.14 -0.21
N ASP A 337 15.33 -11.13 -0.84
CA ASP A 337 16.42 -10.92 -1.78
C ASP A 337 15.94 -10.11 -2.99
N LEU A 338 14.78 -10.44 -3.55
CA LEU A 338 14.19 -9.69 -4.65
C LEU A 338 13.89 -8.23 -4.25
N LEU A 339 13.31 -8.01 -3.06
CA LEU A 339 13.04 -6.66 -2.54
C LEU A 339 14.35 -5.86 -2.30
N ARG A 340 15.41 -6.52 -1.81
CA ARG A 340 16.73 -5.91 -1.64
C ARG A 340 17.29 -5.48 -3.00
N ASP A 341 17.24 -6.36 -3.99
CA ASP A 341 17.79 -6.09 -5.31
C ASP A 341 17.05 -4.95 -6.02
N LEU A 342 15.73 -4.87 -5.84
CA LEU A 342 14.92 -3.76 -6.34
C LEU A 342 15.19 -2.44 -5.61
N THR A 343 15.58 -2.47 -4.32
CA THR A 343 15.86 -1.24 -3.55
C THR A 343 16.98 -0.40 -4.19
N ASN A 344 17.94 -1.07 -4.83
CA ASN A 344 19.08 -0.43 -5.49
C ASN A 344 18.78 0.03 -6.93
N LYS A 345 17.62 -0.33 -7.51
CA LYS A 345 17.17 0.17 -8.81
C LYS A 345 16.64 1.60 -8.68
N ILE A 346 17.59 2.52 -8.60
CA ILE A 346 17.36 3.95 -8.60
C ILE A 346 17.28 4.42 -10.06
N ARG A 347 16.28 5.25 -10.35
CA ARG A 347 16.25 6.01 -11.59
C ARG A 347 17.17 7.22 -11.45
N GLU A 348 18.21 7.27 -12.26
CA GLU A 348 18.84 8.51 -12.70
C GLU A 348 18.15 8.92 -14.01
N TYR A 349 17.75 10.18 -14.14
CA TYR A 349 17.31 10.70 -15.43
C TYR A 349 18.57 10.98 -16.25
N ASP A 350 18.81 10.20 -17.29
CA ASP A 350 19.77 10.55 -18.36
C ASP A 350 19.29 11.78 -19.15
#